data_AF-A0A922RZZ0-F1
#
_entry.id   AF-A0A922RZZ0-F1
#
_cell.length_a   1.000
_cell.length_b   1.000
_cell.length_c   1.000
_cell.angle_alpha   90.00
_cell.angle_beta   90.00
_cell.angle_gamma   90.00
#
_symmetry.space_group_name_H-M   'P 1'
#
loop_
_entity.id
_entity.type
_entity.pdbx_description
1 polymer ?
#
loop_
_entity_poly.entity_id
_entity_poly.type
_entity_poly.pdbx_seq_one_letter_code
_entity_poly.pdbx_strand_id
1 'polypeptide(L)'
;MVETVDSMDHAEILNLSWGLNHQIPLNIMIQVNTSGEPQKSGIKPTEVNNLYNQIEAKCPHLKVVGLMCIGKEGVDINSGPNPDFVVSILVNLYFRNLYNAESYWRLLWGNRRWILN
;
A
#
# COMPACT_ATOMS: atom_id res chain seq x y z
N MET A 1 -2.73 -4.25 -14.12
CA MET A 1 -2.40 -4.12 -12.69
C MET A 1 -0.92 -3.82 -12.58
N VAL A 2 -0.50 -2.98 -11.64
CA VAL A 2 0.91 -2.64 -11.39
C VAL A 2 1.23 -2.87 -9.91
N GLU A 3 2.30 -3.60 -9.62
CA GLU A 3 2.57 -4.07 -8.25
C GLU A 3 3.82 -3.43 -7.61
N THR A 4 4.44 -2.48 -8.30
CA THR A 4 5.74 -1.92 -7.97
C THR A 4 5.67 -0.45 -7.54
N VAL A 5 4.50 0.02 -7.08
CA VAL A 5 4.33 1.42 -6.68
C VAL A 5 4.94 1.65 -5.31
N ASP A 6 5.99 2.45 -5.22
CA ASP A 6 6.75 2.71 -3.99
C ASP A 6 6.99 4.21 -3.72
N SER A 7 6.36 5.09 -4.48
CA SER A 7 6.49 6.54 -4.30
C SER A 7 5.30 7.28 -4.90
N MET A 8 5.11 8.52 -4.45
CA MET A 8 4.09 9.39 -5.04
C MET A 8 4.43 9.79 -6.47
N ASP A 9 5.70 10.03 -6.79
CA ASP A 9 6.11 10.37 -8.15
C ASP A 9 5.75 9.25 -9.14
N HIS A 10 6.00 7.99 -8.76
CA HIS A 10 5.61 6.83 -9.55
C HIS A 10 4.08 6.73 -9.68
N ALA A 11 3.34 6.95 -8.59
CA ALA A 11 1.88 6.93 -8.61
C ALA A 11 1.28 8.05 -9.47
N GLU A 12 1.81 9.27 -9.42
CA GLU A 12 1.32 10.41 -10.20
C GLU A 12 1.53 10.19 -11.69
N ILE A 13 2.71 9.71 -12.09
CA ILE A 13 2.99 9.36 -13.49
C ILE A 13 2.01 8.29 -13.98
N LEU A 14 1.82 7.20 -13.21
CA LEU A 14 0.86 6.14 -13.56
C LEU A 14 -0.57 6.67 -13.65
N ASN A 15 -1.00 7.49 -12.70
CA ASN A 15 -2.34 8.07 -12.66
C ASN A 15 -2.64 8.94 -13.89
N LEU A 16 -1.66 9.77 -14.28
CA LEU A 16 -1.77 10.63 -15.45
C LEU A 16 -1.81 9.79 -16.72
N SER A 17 -0.84 8.89 -16.92
CA SER A 17 -0.76 8.05 -18.12
C SER A 17 -1.98 7.15 -18.29
N TRP A 18 -2.48 6.56 -17.20
CA TRP A 18 -3.65 5.68 -17.26
C TRP A 18 -4.94 6.44 -17.57
N GLY A 19 -5.12 7.61 -16.93
CA GLY A 19 -6.32 8.44 -17.07
C GLY A 19 -6.56 9.02 -18.47
N LEU A 20 -5.55 9.05 -19.34
CA LEU A 20 -5.70 9.53 -20.72
C LEU A 20 -6.60 8.62 -21.57
N ASN A 21 -6.57 7.31 -21.32
CA ASN A 21 -7.15 6.31 -22.22
C ASN A 21 -8.15 5.36 -21.55
N HIS A 22 -8.31 5.44 -20.23
CA HIS A 22 -9.13 4.50 -19.48
C HIS A 22 -10.08 5.21 -18.53
N GLN A 23 -11.34 4.77 -18.53
CA GLN A 23 -12.37 5.26 -17.61
C GLN A 23 -12.39 4.49 -16.28
N ILE A 24 -11.81 3.28 -16.26
CA ILE A 24 -11.78 2.41 -15.08
C ILE A 24 -10.43 2.58 -14.38
N PRO A 25 -10.39 2.78 -13.05
CA PRO A 25 -9.14 2.89 -12.32
C PRO A 25 -8.23 1.67 -12.46
N LEU A 26 -6.92 1.91 -12.57
CA LEU A 26 -5.90 0.87 -12.58
C LEU A 26 -5.73 0.31 -11.17
N ASN A 27 -5.91 -1.00 -11.03
CA ASN A 27 -5.55 -1.68 -9.80
C ASN A 27 -4.03 -1.67 -9.62
N ILE A 28 -3.60 -1.21 -8.44
CA ILE A 28 -2.18 -1.17 -8.06
C ILE A 28 -1.94 -1.82 -6.70
N MET A 29 -0.70 -2.24 -6.46
CA MET A 29 -0.21 -2.67 -5.16
C MET A 29 1.00 -1.83 -4.76
N ILE A 30 1.06 -1.48 -3.47
CA ILE A 30 2.19 -0.72 -2.93
C ILE A 30 3.33 -1.69 -2.61
N GLN A 31 4.51 -1.45 -3.15
CA GLN A 31 5.69 -2.25 -2.86
C GLN A 31 6.32 -1.82 -1.54
N VAL A 32 6.49 -2.79 -0.63
CA VAL A 32 7.03 -2.59 0.71
C VAL A 32 8.35 -3.34 0.85
N ASN A 33 9.38 -2.63 1.26
CA ASN A 33 10.66 -3.22 1.63
C ASN A 33 10.59 -3.74 3.08
N THR A 34 10.20 -5.01 3.22
CA THR A 34 10.10 -5.68 4.52
C THR A 34 11.46 -6.19 5.03
N SER A 35 12.44 -6.40 4.14
CA SER A 35 13.73 -6.97 4.52
C SER A 35 14.71 -5.93 5.10
N GLY A 36 14.40 -4.64 4.93
CA GLY A 36 15.22 -3.53 5.41
C GLY A 36 16.52 -3.35 4.62
N GLU A 37 16.66 -4.02 3.49
CA GLU A 37 17.85 -3.97 2.65
C GLU A 37 17.83 -2.71 1.77
N PRO A 38 18.81 -1.78 1.90
CA PRO A 38 18.77 -0.47 1.24
C PRO A 38 18.83 -0.55 -0.29
N GLN A 39 19.33 -1.66 -0.84
CA GLN A 39 19.42 -1.91 -2.27
C GLN A 39 18.08 -2.35 -2.90
N LYS A 40 17.06 -2.65 -2.09
CA LYS A 40 15.74 -3.09 -2.58
C LYS A 40 14.75 -1.93 -2.67
N SER A 41 14.02 -1.88 -3.78
CA SER A 41 12.89 -0.97 -3.97
C SER A 41 11.75 -1.27 -3.01
N GLY A 42 10.88 -0.27 -2.82
CA GLY A 42 9.79 -0.33 -1.85
C GLY A 42 9.97 0.60 -0.67
N ILE A 43 8.85 1.06 -0.13
CA ILE A 43 8.81 1.91 1.07
C ILE A 43 8.95 1.10 2.35
N LYS A 44 9.23 1.76 3.47
CA LYS A 44 9.22 1.09 4.77
C LYS A 44 7.79 0.71 5.16
N PRO A 45 7.59 -0.37 5.94
CA PRO A 45 6.29 -0.75 6.47
C PRO A 45 5.54 0.40 7.18
N THR A 46 6.27 1.27 7.88
CA THR A 46 5.73 2.42 8.62
C THR A 46 5.19 3.54 7.71
N GLU A 47 5.58 3.57 6.44
CA GLU A 47 5.24 4.63 5.49
C GLU A 47 4.00 4.28 4.65
N VAL A 48 3.55 3.03 4.70
CA VAL A 48 2.46 2.50 3.87
C VAL A 48 1.18 3.31 3.98
N ASN A 49 0.76 3.63 5.21
CA ASN A 49 -0.46 4.40 5.44
C ASN A 49 -0.38 5.81 4.85
N ASN A 50 0.79 6.44 4.95
CA ASN A 50 0.99 7.79 4.43
C ASN A 50 0.94 7.80 2.89
N LEU A 51 1.65 6.86 2.24
CA LEU A 51 1.63 6.76 0.78
C LEU A 51 0.23 6.43 0.27
N TYR A 52 -0.45 5.46 0.89
CA TYR A 52 -1.82 5.10 0.54
C TYR A 52 -2.77 6.31 0.58
N ASN A 53 -2.77 7.06 1.70
CA ASN A 53 -3.64 8.22 1.87
C ASN A 53 -3.38 9.29 0.80
N GLN A 54 -2.12 9.48 0.41
CA GLN A 54 -1.77 10.43 -0.65
C GLN A 54 -2.24 9.94 -2.03
N ILE A 55 -2.08 8.65 -2.33
CA ILE A 55 -2.57 8.05 -3.59
C ILE A 55 -4.09 8.17 -3.67
N GLU A 56 -4.83 7.76 -2.63
CA GLU A 56 -6.30 7.85 -2.64
C GLU A 56 -6.80 9.30 -2.81
N ALA A 57 -6.09 10.27 -2.21
CA ALA A 57 -6.48 11.67 -2.27
C ALA A 57 -6.16 12.33 -3.63
N LYS A 58 -5.08 11.92 -4.30
CA LYS A 58 -4.52 12.63 -5.47
C LYS A 58 -4.61 11.85 -6.78
N CYS A 59 -4.82 10.54 -6.74
CA CYS A 59 -4.73 9.65 -7.90
C CYS A 59 -6.07 8.95 -8.19
N PRO A 60 -7.08 9.67 -8.73
CA PRO A 60 -8.43 9.11 -8.95
C PRO A 60 -8.50 7.98 -9.98
N HIS A 61 -7.49 7.85 -10.85
CA HIS A 61 -7.41 6.79 -11.86
C HIS A 61 -6.67 5.56 -11.36
N LEU A 62 -6.26 5.54 -10.09
CA LEU A 62 -5.61 4.39 -9.45
C LEU A 62 -6.50 3.85 -8.34
N LYS A 63 -6.40 2.55 -8.09
CA LYS A 63 -7.06 1.87 -6.99
C LYS A 63 -6.07 0.96 -6.29
N VAL A 64 -5.75 1.24 -5.03
CA VAL A 64 -4.87 0.36 -4.26
C VAL A 64 -5.65 -0.86 -3.79
N VAL A 65 -5.20 -2.06 -4.17
CA VAL A 65 -5.88 -3.32 -3.85
C VAL A 65 -5.08 -4.23 -2.89
N GLY A 66 -3.84 -3.88 -2.61
CA GLY A 66 -2.99 -4.64 -1.70
C GLY A 66 -1.57 -4.11 -1.61
N LEU A 67 -0.72 -4.90 -0.97
CA LEU A 67 0.71 -4.66 -0.80
C LEU A 67 1.51 -5.78 -1.48
N MET A 68 2.64 -5.42 -2.06
CA MET A 68 3.60 -6.32 -2.67
C MET A 68 4.93 -6.23 -1.88
N CYS A 69 5.68 -7.31 -1.78
CA CYS A 69 7.03 -7.27 -1.21
C CYS A 69 7.94 -8.29 -1.90
N ILE A 70 9.24 -7.99 -1.94
CA ILE A 70 10.27 -8.92 -2.41
C ILE A 70 11.04 -9.42 -1.18
N GLY A 71 10.84 -10.69 -0.83
CA GLY A 71 11.49 -11.32 0.32
C GLY A 71 13.01 -11.38 0.20
N LYS A 72 13.68 -11.57 1.33
CA LYS A 72 15.12 -11.80 1.41
C LYS A 72 15.49 -13.14 0.78
N GLU A 73 16.58 -13.13 0.02
CA GLU A 73 17.16 -14.34 -0.56
C GLU A 73 17.87 -15.18 0.51
N GLY A 74 17.98 -16.48 0.28
CA GLY A 74 18.72 -17.38 1.17
C GLY A 74 18.03 -17.69 2.50
N VAL A 75 16.74 -17.39 2.65
CA VAL A 75 15.95 -17.86 3.79
C VAL A 75 15.69 -19.36 3.63
N ASP A 76 16.09 -20.13 4.63
CA ASP A 76 15.85 -21.58 4.66
C ASP A 76 14.35 -21.88 4.79
N ILE A 77 13.81 -22.57 3.79
CA ILE A 77 12.40 -22.94 3.73
C ILE A 77 12.00 -23.97 4.80
N ASN A 78 12.97 -24.72 5.35
CA ASN A 78 12.72 -25.70 6.41
C ASN A 78 12.66 -25.06 7.80
N SER A 79 13.16 -23.83 7.93
CA SER A 79 13.19 -23.05 9.17
C SER A 79 11.86 -22.33 9.46
N GLY A 80 10.84 -22.52 8.60
CA GLY A 80 9.52 -21.91 8.73
C GLY A 80 9.23 -20.87 7.64
N PRO A 81 8.12 -20.11 7.77
CA PRO A 81 7.74 -19.11 6.77
C PRO A 81 8.76 -17.97 6.70
N ASN A 82 9.02 -17.45 5.51
CA ASN A 82 9.92 -16.31 5.35
C ASN A 82 9.40 -15.11 6.18
N PRO A 83 10.21 -14.57 7.12
CA PRO A 83 9.81 -13.46 7.97
C PRO A 83 9.28 -12.25 7.19
N ASP A 84 9.81 -11.98 6.01
CA ASP A 84 9.39 -10.88 5.14
C ASP A 84 7.93 -11.01 4.71
N PHE A 85 7.52 -12.21 4.34
CA PHE A 85 6.14 -12.47 3.93
C PHE A 85 5.19 -12.40 5.12
N VAL A 86 5.64 -12.81 6.32
CA VAL A 86 4.86 -12.64 7.56
C VAL A 86 4.66 -11.16 7.87
N VAL A 87 5.72 -10.34 7.79
CA VAL A 87 5.61 -8.88 7.97
C VAL A 87 4.67 -8.27 6.95
N SER A 88 4.79 -8.63 5.67
CA SER A 88 3.90 -8.14 4.62
C SER A 88 2.43 -8.46 4.90
N ILE A 89 2.13 -9.69 5.34
CA ILE A 89 0.77 -10.09 5.74
C ILE A 89 0.29 -9.24 6.92
N LEU A 90 1.11 -9.06 7.96
CA LEU A 90 0.74 -8.26 9.13
C LEU A 90 0.47 -6.80 8.77
N VAL A 91 1.31 -6.21 7.92
CA VAL A 91 1.12 -4.84 7.44
C VAL A 91 -0.15 -4.74 6.60
N ASN A 92 -0.42 -5.72 5.73
CA ASN A 92 -1.64 -5.76 4.92
C ASN A 92 -2.90 -5.91 5.79
N LEU A 93 -2.87 -6.74 6.83
CA LEU A 93 -3.97 -6.88 7.79
C LEU A 93 -4.20 -5.60 8.59
N TYR A 94 -3.13 -4.96 9.08
CA TYR A 94 -3.22 -3.68 9.78
C TYR A 94 -3.80 -2.60 8.87
N PHE A 95 -3.27 -2.50 7.66
CA PHE A 95 -3.73 -1.60 6.60
C PHE A 95 -5.21 -1.81 6.27
N ARG A 96 -5.63 -3.06 6.02
CA ARG A 96 -7.03 -3.41 5.72
C ARG A 96 -7.96 -3.16 6.90
N ASN A 97 -7.51 -3.44 8.13
CA ASN A 97 -8.31 -3.16 9.33
C ASN A 97 -8.50 -1.66 9.52
N LEU A 98 -7.47 -0.83 9.32
CA LEU A 98 -7.62 0.62 9.37
C LEU A 98 -8.55 1.13 8.26
N TYR A 99 -8.41 0.62 7.03
CA TYR A 99 -9.28 1.02 5.91
C TYR A 99 -10.74 0.64 6.13
N ASN A 100 -10.99 -0.60 6.54
CA ASN A 100 -12.33 -1.05 6.87
C ASN A 100 -12.87 -0.26 8.08
N ALA A 101 -12.06 -0.08 9.12
CA ALA A 101 -12.46 0.71 10.29
C ALA A 101 -12.79 2.16 9.92
N GLU A 102 -11.97 2.87 9.12
CA GLU A 102 -12.30 4.22 8.64
C GLU A 102 -13.60 4.25 7.82
N SER A 103 -13.83 3.24 6.99
CA SER A 103 -15.06 3.09 6.21
C SER A 103 -16.28 2.93 7.14
N TYR A 104 -16.15 2.13 8.21
CA TYR A 104 -17.18 1.99 9.24
C TYR A 104 -17.29 3.23 10.14
N TRP A 105 -16.20 3.94 10.44
CA TRP A 105 -16.21 5.18 11.22
C TRP A 105 -17.02 6.27 10.50
N ARG A 106 -16.86 6.41 9.18
CA ARG A 106 -17.70 7.31 8.36
C ARG A 106 -19.18 6.92 8.38
N LEU A 107 -19.49 5.62 8.39
CA LEU A 107 -20.86 5.12 8.48
C LEU A 107 -21.48 5.35 9.87
N LEU A 108 -20.72 5.12 10.93
CA LEU A 108 -21.20 5.19 12.30
C LEU A 108 -21.26 6.63 12.85
N TRP A 109 -20.39 7.53 12.39
CA TRP A 109 -20.21 8.86 13.01
C TRP A 109 -20.26 10.05 12.02
N GLY A 110 -20.44 9.80 10.72
CA GLY A 110 -20.48 10.85 9.68
C GLY A 110 -19.15 11.60 9.53
N ASN A 111 -19.12 12.65 8.70
CA ASN A 111 -17.91 13.42 8.33
C ASN A 111 -17.27 14.25 9.48
N ARG A 112 -17.58 13.98 10.75
CA ARG A 112 -16.97 14.72 11.88
C ARG A 112 -15.62 14.12 12.25
N ARG A 113 -14.58 14.65 11.62
CA ARG A 113 -13.17 14.40 11.93
C ARG A 113 -12.85 15.02 13.30
N TRP A 114 -12.93 14.24 14.38
CA TRP A 114 -12.40 14.67 15.67
C TRP A 114 -10.88 14.49 15.64
N ILE A 115 -10.17 15.61 15.48
CA ILE A 115 -8.72 15.68 15.67
C ILE A 115 -8.49 15.50 17.17
N LEU A 116 -7.94 14.36 17.58
CA LEU A 116 -7.35 14.21 18.91
C LEU A 116 -6.01 14.95 18.87
N ASN A 117 -5.92 16.05 19.63
CA ASN A 117 -4.66 16.69 20.01
C ASN A 117 -3.80 15.74 20.84
#